data_AF-A0A929JV72-F1
#
_entry.id   AF-A0A929JV72-F1
#
_cell.length_a   1.000
_cell.length_b   1.000
_cell.length_c   1.000
_cell.angle_alpha   90.00
_cell.angle_beta   90.00
_cell.angle_gamma   90.00
#
_symmetry.space_group_name_H-M   'P 1'
#
loop_
_entity.id
_entity.type
_entity.pdbx_description
1 polymer ?
#
loop_
_entity_poly.entity_id
_entity_poly.type
_entity_poly.pdbx_seq_one_letter_code
_entity_poly.pdbx_strand_id
1 'polypeptide(L)'
;MADLTGMTSEIVARRPVVSTETDRKDAKLRQACADFESIFIYFVLKSARKSIPENGLIESSHESKIYKSMLDEQMAQSVAKGGGMGLGQLLYEKLTDQVAK
;
A
#
# COMPACT_ATOMS: atom_id res chain seq x y z
N MET A 1 -14.24 -26.53 43.95
CA MET A 1 -15.02 -25.39 43.42
C MET A 1 -14.04 -24.24 43.22
N ALA A 2 -13.51 -24.10 42.01
CA ALA A 2 -12.66 -22.98 41.64
C ALA A 2 -13.54 -21.77 41.33
N ASP A 3 -13.15 -20.62 41.86
CA ASP A 3 -13.91 -19.39 41.94
C ASP A 3 -14.19 -18.80 40.54
N LEU A 4 -15.46 -18.84 40.13
CA LEU A 4 -15.96 -18.30 38.85
C LEU A 4 -16.11 -16.77 38.86
N THR A 5 -15.82 -16.12 39.99
CA THR A 5 -16.09 -14.68 40.20
C THR A 5 -15.04 -13.78 39.53
N GLY A 6 -13.91 -14.33 39.07
CA GLY A 6 -12.80 -13.59 38.44
C GLY A 6 -12.88 -13.42 36.91
N MET A 7 -13.74 -14.14 36.20
CA MET A 7 -13.80 -14.10 34.71
C MET A 7 -14.69 -13.00 34.14
N THR A 8 -15.39 -12.23 34.98
CA THR A 8 -16.34 -11.21 34.52
C THR A 8 -15.74 -9.80 34.41
N SER A 9 -14.50 -9.57 34.89
CA SER A 9 -13.88 -8.23 34.90
C SER A 9 -13.12 -7.85 33.63
N GLU A 10 -12.90 -8.76 32.67
CA GLU A 10 -12.23 -8.43 31.39
C GLU A 10 -13.20 -8.12 30.24
N ILE A 11 -14.53 -8.19 30.48
CA ILE A 11 -15.55 -7.70 29.54
C ILE A 11 -15.73 -6.17 29.69
N VAL A 12 -14.67 -5.46 30.07
CA VAL A 12 -14.61 -3.99 29.98
C VAL A 12 -14.64 -3.60 28.51
N ALA A 13 -15.87 -3.41 28.03
CA ALA A 13 -16.26 -2.39 27.06
C ALA A 13 -15.29 -2.17 25.88
N ARG A 14 -15.22 -3.12 24.94
CA ARG A 14 -14.95 -2.75 23.54
C ARG A 14 -16.15 -1.97 23.02
N ARG A 15 -16.22 -0.66 23.32
CA ARG A 15 -17.08 0.26 22.57
C ARG A 15 -16.65 0.17 21.10
N PRO A 16 -17.57 0.00 20.15
CA PRO A 16 -17.23 0.15 18.75
C PRO A 16 -16.73 1.59 18.57
N VAL A 17 -15.46 1.74 18.19
CA VAL A 17 -14.93 3.05 17.78
C VAL A 17 -15.61 3.37 16.45
N VAL A 18 -16.67 4.15 16.53
CA VAL A 18 -17.31 4.71 15.34
C VAL A 18 -16.32 5.71 14.74
N SER A 19 -15.67 5.32 13.64
CA SER A 19 -14.76 6.18 12.90
C SER A 19 -15.54 7.37 12.35
N THR A 20 -15.02 8.58 12.57
CA THR A 20 -15.67 9.81 12.11
C THR A 20 -15.55 9.94 10.59
N GLU A 21 -16.39 10.79 9.99
CA GLU A 21 -16.29 11.08 8.55
C GLU A 21 -14.91 11.67 8.18
N THR A 22 -14.29 12.42 9.10
CA THR A 22 -12.93 12.94 8.96
C THR A 22 -11.91 11.80 8.91
N ASP A 23 -12.00 10.82 9.81
CA ASP A 23 -11.08 9.66 9.83
C ASP A 23 -11.18 8.84 8.54
N ARG A 24 -12.41 8.69 8.00
CA ARG A 24 -12.63 7.98 6.73
C ARG A 24 -12.03 8.73 5.54
N LYS A 25 -12.15 10.07 5.51
CA LYS A 25 -11.55 10.90 4.47
C LYS A 25 -10.01 10.86 4.55
N ASP A 26 -9.46 10.92 5.75
CA ASP A 26 -8.02 10.80 5.97
C ASP A 26 -7.47 9.46 5.48
N ALA A 27 -8.11 8.35 5.88
CA ALA A 27 -7.74 7.01 5.44
C ALA A 27 -7.78 6.85 3.92
N LYS A 28 -8.82 7.41 3.26
CA LYS A 28 -8.92 7.41 1.80
C LYS A 28 -7.81 8.23 1.14
N LEU A 29 -7.46 9.38 1.72
CA LEU A 29 -6.37 10.21 1.20
C LEU A 29 -5.03 9.49 1.31
N ARG A 30 -4.75 8.85 2.45
CA ARG A 30 -3.56 8.00 2.64
C ARG A 30 -3.51 6.86 1.63
N GLN A 31 -4.64 6.15 1.44
CA GLN A 31 -4.73 5.08 0.46
C GLN A 31 -4.46 5.57 -0.96
N ALA A 32 -5.07 6.68 -1.37
CA ALA A 32 -4.85 7.27 -2.69
C ALA A 32 -3.39 7.68 -2.92
N CYS A 33 -2.71 8.20 -1.90
CA CYS A 33 -1.29 8.54 -1.99
C CYS A 33 -0.40 7.30 -2.09
N ALA A 34 -0.71 6.22 -1.35
CA ALA A 34 -0.02 4.94 -1.48
C ALA A 34 -0.26 4.30 -2.87
N ASP A 35 -1.48 4.37 -3.39
CA ASP A 35 -1.82 3.87 -4.73
C ASP A 35 -1.04 4.66 -5.81
N PHE A 36 -0.91 5.98 -5.66
CA PHE A 36 -0.07 6.79 -6.54
C PHE A 36 1.40 6.37 -6.49
N GLU A 37 1.95 6.15 -5.31
CA GLU A 37 3.33 5.65 -5.15
C GLU A 37 3.51 4.27 -5.80
N SER A 38 2.49 3.41 -5.78
CA SER A 38 2.54 2.12 -6.49
C SER A 38 2.71 2.30 -8.00
N ILE A 39 2.07 3.29 -8.62
CA ILE A 39 2.24 3.59 -10.06
C ILE A 39 3.67 4.02 -10.34
N PHE A 40 4.25 4.85 -9.45
CA PHE A 40 5.63 5.29 -9.57
C PHE A 40 6.61 4.11 -9.43
N ILE A 41 6.45 3.25 -8.42
CA ILE A 41 7.28 2.05 -8.23
C ILE A 41 7.18 1.14 -9.45
N TYR A 42 5.97 0.91 -9.97
CA TYR A 42 5.75 0.12 -11.19
C TYR A 42 6.56 0.69 -12.37
N PHE A 43 6.57 2.02 -12.54
CA PHE A 43 7.36 2.67 -13.59
C PHE A 43 8.87 2.48 -13.38
N VAL A 44 9.35 2.57 -12.13
CA VAL A 44 10.76 2.31 -11.79
C VAL A 44 11.14 0.87 -12.13
N LEU A 45 10.35 -0.12 -11.69
CA LEU A 45 10.59 -1.54 -11.97
C LEU A 45 10.63 -1.82 -13.48
N LYS A 46 9.64 -1.29 -14.21
CA LYS A 46 9.55 -1.41 -15.66
C LYS A 46 10.75 -0.78 -16.36
N SER A 47 11.20 0.39 -15.89
CA SER A 47 12.35 1.10 -16.46
C SER A 47 13.67 0.38 -16.19
N ALA A 48 13.87 -0.13 -14.98
CA ALA A 48 15.01 -0.95 -14.62
C ALA A 48 15.06 -2.25 -15.44
N ARG A 49 13.91 -2.88 -15.72
CA ARG A 49 13.85 -4.08 -16.58
C ARG A 49 14.22 -3.76 -18.02
N LYS A 50 13.77 -2.60 -18.55
CA LYS A 50 14.10 -2.15 -19.91
C LYS A 50 15.58 -1.80 -20.10
N SER A 51 16.30 -1.45 -19.04
CA SER A 51 17.74 -1.14 -19.13
C SER A 51 18.63 -2.37 -19.17
N ILE A 52 18.10 -3.55 -18.82
CA ILE A 52 18.80 -4.82 -18.98
C ILE A 52 18.68 -5.24 -20.45
N PRO A 53 19.79 -5.29 -21.21
CA PRO A 53 19.73 -5.69 -22.60
C PRO A 53 19.30 -7.17 -22.70
N GLU A 54 18.45 -7.49 -23.68
CA GLU A 54 17.95 -8.87 -23.89
C GLU A 54 19.08 -9.73 -24.47
N ASN A 55 20.01 -10.14 -23.60
CA ASN A 55 21.20 -10.87 -23.97
C ASN A 55 20.94 -12.38 -23.81
N GLY A 56 20.63 -13.05 -24.91
CA GLY A 56 20.90 -14.47 -25.07
C GLY A 56 19.68 -15.39 -25.15
N LEU A 57 19.60 -16.08 -26.29
CA LEU A 57 19.05 -17.43 -26.55
C LEU A 57 17.57 -17.74 -26.17
N ILE A 58 16.92 -16.95 -25.32
CA ILE A 58 15.52 -17.10 -24.93
C ILE A 58 14.82 -15.78 -25.23
N GLU A 59 14.14 -15.72 -26.38
CA GLU A 59 13.26 -14.58 -26.68
C GLU A 59 12.14 -14.51 -25.63
N SER A 60 11.95 -13.31 -25.08
CA SER A 60 10.84 -13.03 -24.17
C SER A 60 9.50 -13.21 -24.88
N SER A 61 8.81 -14.34 -24.65
CA SER A 61 7.48 -14.59 -25.22
C SER A 61 6.46 -13.50 -24.81
N HIS A 62 5.41 -13.33 -25.60
CA HIS A 62 4.35 -12.37 -25.29
C HIS A 62 3.69 -12.68 -23.94
N GLU A 63 3.46 -13.96 -23.62
CA GLU A 63 2.90 -14.36 -22.32
C GLU A 63 3.85 -14.04 -21.17
N SER A 64 5.16 -14.24 -21.36
CA SER A 64 6.17 -13.89 -20.37
C SER A 64 6.14 -12.39 -20.04
N LYS A 65 5.97 -11.53 -21.05
CA LYS A 65 5.86 -10.07 -20.88
C LYS A 65 4.61 -9.68 -20.11
N ILE A 66 3.47 -10.32 -20.38
CA ILE A 66 2.22 -10.10 -19.64
C ILE A 66 2.40 -10.52 -18.17
N TYR A 67 2.90 -11.73 -17.93
CA TYR A 67 3.11 -12.24 -16.57
C TYR A 67 4.06 -11.35 -15.76
N LYS A 68 5.19 -10.93 -16.37
CA LYS A 68 6.13 -9.99 -15.75
C LYS A 68 5.46 -8.65 -15.42
N SER A 69 4.60 -8.14 -16.30
CA SER A 69 3.89 -6.88 -16.06
C SER A 69 2.92 -6.97 -14.88
N MET A 70 2.18 -8.08 -14.78
CA MET A 70 1.28 -8.34 -13.64
C MET A 70 2.07 -8.52 -12.33
N LEU A 71 3.20 -9.20 -12.39
CA LEU A 71 4.10 -9.36 -11.25
C LEU A 71 4.63 -8.00 -10.77
N ASP A 72 5.11 -7.17 -11.71
CA ASP A 72 5.63 -5.84 -11.42
C ASP A 72 4.53 -4.95 -10.79
N GLU A 73 3.28 -5.06 -11.24
CA GLU A 73 2.14 -4.34 -10.66
C GLU A 73 1.83 -4.78 -9.22
N GLN A 74 1.72 -6.09 -8.97
CA GLN A 74 1.45 -6.60 -7.62
C GLN A 74 2.60 -6.30 -6.65
N MET A 75 3.85 -6.41 -7.13
CA MET A 75 5.02 -6.03 -6.36
C MET A 75 4.97 -4.55 -6.00
N ALA A 76 4.67 -3.68 -6.96
CA ALA A 76 4.59 -2.25 -6.72
C ALA A 76 3.50 -1.89 -5.70
N GLN A 77 2.33 -2.52 -5.78
CA GLN A 77 1.25 -2.35 -4.81
C GLN A 77 1.66 -2.82 -3.41
N SER A 78 2.32 -3.99 -3.30
CA SER A 78 2.77 -4.52 -2.01
C SER A 78 3.86 -3.66 -1.38
N VAL A 79 4.80 -3.16 -2.19
CA VAL A 79 5.88 -2.27 -1.72
C VAL A 79 5.30 -0.95 -1.25
N ALA A 80 4.42 -0.32 -2.03
CA ALA A 80 3.78 0.93 -1.65
C ALA A 80 2.99 0.81 -0.33
N LYS A 81 2.20 -0.26 -0.16
CA LYS A 81 1.44 -0.52 1.07
C LYS A 81 2.32 -0.84 2.27
N GLY A 82 3.49 -1.44 2.05
CA GLY A 82 4.45 -1.81 3.08
C GLY A 82 5.35 -0.67 3.58
N GLY A 83 5.16 0.55 3.10
CA GLY A 83 5.98 1.73 3.48
C GLY A 83 6.72 2.38 2.31
N GLY A 84 6.69 1.75 1.13
CA GLY A 84 7.11 2.36 -0.13
C GLY A 84 8.54 2.89 -0.14
N MET A 85 8.75 3.94 -0.93
CA MET A 85 9.96 4.76 -0.97
C MET A 85 9.77 6.09 -0.22
N GLY A 86 8.58 6.33 0.36
CA GLY A 86 8.21 7.55 1.07
C GLY A 86 7.56 8.63 0.20
N LEU A 87 7.35 8.38 -1.10
CA LEU A 87 6.72 9.36 -2.01
C LEU A 87 5.24 9.56 -1.66
N GLY A 88 4.51 8.48 -1.34
CA GLY A 88 3.11 8.57 -0.96
C GLY A 88 2.94 9.33 0.35
N GLN A 89 3.84 9.11 1.32
CA GLN A 89 3.83 9.84 2.57
C GLN A 89 4.11 11.34 2.37
N LEU A 90 5.12 11.69 1.56
CA LEU A 90 5.41 13.07 1.21
C LEU A 90 4.22 13.76 0.52
N LEU A 91 3.57 13.07 -0.42
CA LEU A 91 2.39 13.59 -1.11
C LEU A 91 1.22 13.82 -0.13
N TYR A 92 0.97 12.88 0.77
CA TYR A 92 -0.04 13.01 1.81
C TYR A 92 0.22 14.23 2.70
N GLU A 93 1.46 14.43 3.15
CA GLU A 93 1.85 15.60 3.95
C GLU A 93 1.61 16.91 3.20
N LYS A 94 1.94 16.98 1.91
CA LYS A 94 1.70 18.19 1.11
C LYS A 94 0.22 18.48 0.90
N LEU A 95 -0.59 17.45 0.65
CA LEU A 95 -2.02 17.61 0.45
C LEU A 95 -2.74 18.01 1.74
N THR A 96 -2.34 17.44 2.88
CA THR A 96 -2.92 17.80 4.17
C THR A 96 -2.52 19.20 4.62
N ASP A 97 -1.27 19.62 4.39
CA ASP A 97 -0.82 21.00 4.64
C ASP A 97 -1.57 22.02 3.76
N GLN A 98 -1.82 21.69 2.47
CA GLN A 98 -2.58 22.55 1.57
C GLN A 98 -4.07 22.64 1.93
N VAL A 99 -4.68 21.55 2.39
CA VAL A 99 -6.10 21.53 2.79
C VAL A 99 -6.31 22.18 4.17
N ALA A 100 -5.28 22.26 5.01
CA ALA A 100 -5.33 22.90 6.32
C ALA A 100 -5.17 24.45 6.27
N LYS A 101 -4.80 25.01 5.10
CA LYS A 101 -4.80 26.46 4.84
C LYS A 101 -6.14 26.92 4.27
#